data_AF-A0A946MVN2-F1
#
_entry.id   AF-A0A946MVN2-F1
#
_cell.length_a   1.000
_cell.length_b   1.000
_cell.length_c   1.000
_cell.angle_alpha   90.00
_cell.angle_beta   90.00
_cell.angle_gamma   90.00
#
_symmetry.space_group_name_H-M   'P 1'
#
loop_
_entity.id
_entity.type
_entity.pdbx_description
1 polymer ?
#
loop_
_entity_poly.entity_id
_entity_poly.type
_entity_poly.pdbx_seq_one_letter_code
_entity_poly.pdbx_strand_id
1 'polypeptide(L)'
;MEILRTPDACFAGLLDYPFEPHYTDIDAGDGSTLRIHHLDEGDRNAPIVLCLHGQPSWSYLYRKMVPLLVKAGLRVIAPDLPGYGKSDKPASREDYSYQR
;
A
#
# COMPACT_ATOMS: atom_id res chain seq x y z
N MET A 1 10.20 -6.98 -15.92
CA MET A 1 11.24 -6.41 -15.04
C MET A 1 11.66 -7.40 -13.95
N GLU A 2 12.81 -7.19 -13.30
CA GLU A 2 13.15 -7.92 -12.05
C GLU A 2 12.40 -7.29 -10.87
N ILE A 3 11.79 -8.12 -10.01
CA ILE A 3 10.93 -7.67 -8.92
C ILE A 3 11.47 -8.21 -7.60
N LEU A 4 11.71 -7.30 -6.66
CA LEU A 4 12.06 -7.61 -5.29
C LEU A 4 10.82 -7.53 -4.39
N ARG A 5 10.76 -8.40 -3.39
CA ARG A 5 9.70 -8.43 -2.39
C ARG A 5 10.30 -8.44 -0.99
N THR A 6 9.92 -7.46 -0.18
CA THR A 6 10.37 -7.38 1.21
C THR A 6 9.81 -8.55 2.00
N PRO A 7 10.62 -9.31 2.76
CA PRO A 7 10.13 -10.39 3.62
C PRO A 7 9.11 -9.88 4.66
N ASP A 8 8.06 -10.64 4.91
CA ASP A 8 6.98 -10.23 5.84
C ASP A 8 7.49 -9.98 7.27
N ALA A 9 8.56 -10.66 7.69
CA ALA A 9 9.19 -10.46 8.99
C ALA A 9 9.70 -9.02 9.21
N CYS A 10 10.00 -8.27 8.14
CA CYS A 10 10.38 -6.85 8.24
C CYS A 10 9.21 -5.94 8.70
N PHE A 11 7.98 -6.44 8.69
CA PHE A 11 6.78 -5.70 9.10
C PHE A 11 6.18 -6.22 10.42
N ALA A 12 6.88 -7.12 11.12
CA ALA A 12 6.42 -7.61 12.43
C ALA A 12 6.60 -6.55 13.52
N GLY A 13 5.63 -6.45 14.43
CA GLY A 13 5.74 -5.61 15.64
C GLY A 13 5.80 -4.10 15.39
N LEU A 14 5.27 -3.63 14.25
CA LEU A 14 5.22 -2.19 13.96
C LEU A 14 4.28 -1.45 14.90
N LEU A 15 4.76 -0.34 15.47
CA LEU A 15 4.02 0.45 16.45
C LEU A 15 2.76 1.08 15.84
N ASP A 16 1.63 0.88 16.50
CA ASP A 16 0.32 1.43 16.11
C ASP A 16 -0.12 1.05 14.68
N TYR A 17 0.31 -0.11 14.18
CA TYR A 17 -0.05 -0.59 12.84
C TYR A 17 -0.70 -1.98 12.89
N PRO A 18 -1.89 -2.13 13.51
CA PRO A 18 -2.56 -3.41 13.67
C PRO A 18 -3.45 -3.78 12.48
N PHE A 19 -3.09 -3.36 11.26
CA PHE A 19 -3.95 -3.52 10.08
C PHE A 19 -3.64 -4.81 9.33
N GLU A 20 -4.70 -5.51 8.90
CA GLU A 20 -4.59 -6.69 8.04
C GLU A 20 -4.08 -6.29 6.65
N PRO A 21 -3.08 -6.99 6.10
CA PRO A 21 -2.59 -6.67 4.76
C PRO A 21 -3.53 -7.23 3.69
N HIS A 22 -4.02 -6.36 2.80
CA HIS A 22 -4.70 -6.78 1.58
C HIS A 22 -3.78 -6.61 0.38
N TYR A 23 -3.93 -7.47 -0.62
CA TYR A 23 -3.09 -7.46 -1.82
C TYR A 23 -3.92 -7.56 -3.08
N THR A 24 -3.48 -6.84 -4.12
CA THR A 24 -4.03 -6.89 -5.46
C THR A 24 -2.88 -7.06 -6.45
N ASP A 25 -2.98 -8.06 -7.32
CA ASP A 25 -2.02 -8.24 -8.41
C ASP A 25 -2.41 -7.34 -9.59
N ILE A 26 -1.45 -6.58 -10.14
CA ILE A 26 -1.64 -5.69 -11.29
C ILE A 26 -0.68 -6.06 -12.43
N ASP A 27 -1.12 -5.86 -13.66
CA ASP A 27 -0.26 -5.95 -14.85
C ASP A 27 0.65 -4.71 -14.94
N ALA A 28 1.95 -4.93 -15.03
CA ALA A 28 2.96 -3.87 -15.13
C ALA A 28 3.18 -3.36 -16.58
N GLY A 29 2.48 -3.91 -17.56
CA GLY A 29 2.52 -3.48 -18.96
C GLY A 29 3.71 -4.03 -19.77
N ASP A 30 4.62 -4.77 -19.13
CA ASP A 30 5.76 -5.46 -19.76
C ASP A 30 5.63 -6.99 -19.69
N GLY A 31 4.43 -7.49 -19.34
CA GLY A 31 4.14 -8.91 -19.12
C GLY A 31 4.49 -9.42 -17.73
N SER A 32 5.02 -8.57 -16.84
CA SER A 32 5.18 -8.89 -15.43
C SER A 32 3.98 -8.47 -14.59
N THR A 33 3.84 -9.08 -13.41
CA THR A 33 2.76 -8.81 -12.46
C THR A 33 3.36 -8.27 -11.16
N LEU A 34 2.82 -7.16 -10.65
CA LEU A 34 3.21 -6.57 -9.38
C LEU A 34 2.11 -6.80 -8.33
N ARG A 35 2.51 -7.24 -7.14
CA ARG A 35 1.62 -7.33 -5.97
C ARG A 35 1.60 -6.01 -5.22
N ILE A 36 0.42 -5.40 -5.14
CA ILE A 36 0.18 -4.11 -4.48
C ILE A 36 -0.51 -4.34 -3.15
N HIS A 37 0.16 -3.94 -2.08
CA HIS A 37 -0.43 -3.91 -0.74
C HIS A 37 -1.38 -2.72 -0.58
N HIS A 38 -2.47 -2.90 0.15
CA HIS A 38 -3.29 -1.80 0.65
C HIS A 38 -3.94 -2.14 1.99
N LEU A 39 -4.24 -1.09 2.76
CA LEU A 39 -5.19 -1.17 3.87
C LEU A 39 -6.61 -1.01 3.35
N ASP A 40 -7.57 -1.71 3.95
CA ASP A 40 -9.01 -1.62 3.66
C ASP A 40 -9.78 -1.68 4.99
N GLU A 41 -9.96 -0.52 5.61
CA GLU A 41 -10.50 -0.41 6.97
C GLU A 41 -11.85 0.30 7.00
N GLY A 42 -12.73 -0.10 7.92
CA GLY A 42 -14.09 0.45 8.06
C GLY A 42 -15.17 -0.35 7.31
N ASP A 43 -16.41 0.16 7.34
CA ASP A 43 -17.54 -0.50 6.68
C ASP A 43 -17.39 -0.47 5.15
N ARG A 44 -17.52 -1.64 4.50
CA ARG A 44 -17.41 -1.78 3.04
C ARG A 44 -18.42 -0.93 2.25
N ASN A 45 -19.54 -0.57 2.88
CA ASN A 45 -20.62 0.23 2.30
C ASN A 45 -20.53 1.73 2.64
N ALA A 46 -19.55 2.15 3.46
CA ALA A 46 -19.36 3.55 3.82
C ALA A 46 -18.70 4.36 2.69
N PRO A 47 -18.85 5.71 2.68
CA PRO A 47 -18.10 6.58 1.80
C PRO A 47 -16.59 6.37 1.95
N ILE A 48 -15.87 6.36 0.82
CA ILE A 48 -14.45 6.03 0.77
C ILE A 48 -13.58 7.28 0.89
N VAL A 49 -12.53 7.19 1.71
CA VAL A 49 -11.36 8.07 1.69
C VAL A 49 -10.16 7.27 1.18
N LEU A 50 -9.53 7.75 0.11
CA LEU A 50 -8.30 7.20 -0.43
C LEU A 50 -7.10 7.99 0.08
N CYS A 51 -6.21 7.32 0.81
CA CYS A 51 -5.00 7.92 1.39
C CYS A 51 -3.76 7.50 0.57
N LEU A 52 -3.29 8.38 -0.31
CA LEU A 52 -2.10 8.14 -1.15
C LEU A 52 -0.86 8.75 -0.51
N HIS A 53 0.09 7.89 -0.13
CA HIS A 53 1.38 8.33 0.38
C HIS A 53 2.29 8.86 -0.75
N GLY A 54 3.40 9.50 -0.38
CA GLY A 54 4.45 9.94 -1.31
C GLY A 54 5.84 9.40 -0.93
N GLN A 55 6.88 10.00 -1.48
CA GLN A 55 8.30 9.64 -1.25
C GLN A 55 8.79 10.11 0.13
N PRO A 56 9.53 9.30 0.93
CA PRO A 56 9.78 7.85 0.88
C PRO A 56 8.91 7.05 1.85
N SER A 57 7.67 7.46 1.98
CA SER A 57 6.72 6.89 2.94
C SER A 57 5.97 5.69 2.36
N TRP A 58 5.07 5.13 3.16
CA TRP A 58 4.11 4.09 2.80
C TRP A 58 2.87 4.22 3.70
N SER A 59 1.86 3.36 3.56
CA SER A 59 0.59 3.42 4.31
C SER A 59 0.73 3.54 5.84
N TYR A 60 1.86 3.12 6.42
CA TYR A 60 2.21 3.38 7.83
C TYR A 60 2.16 4.85 8.24
N LEU A 61 2.37 5.77 7.29
CA LEU A 61 2.19 7.22 7.49
C LEU A 61 0.78 7.55 8.02
N TYR A 62 -0.23 6.84 7.54
CA TYR A 62 -1.64 7.10 7.84
C TYR A 62 -2.14 6.39 9.10
N ARG A 63 -1.32 5.60 9.80
CA ARG A 63 -1.77 4.73 10.90
C ARG A 63 -2.50 5.45 12.04
N LYS A 64 -2.20 6.73 12.26
CA LYS A 64 -2.89 7.57 13.27
C LYS A 64 -4.17 8.21 12.74
N MET A 65 -4.29 8.35 11.42
CA MET A 65 -5.47 8.92 10.76
C MET A 65 -6.54 7.86 10.52
N VAL A 66 -6.15 6.64 10.12
CA VAL A 66 -7.07 5.54 9.79
C VAL A 66 -8.12 5.32 10.90
N PRO A 67 -7.76 5.16 12.19
CA PRO A 67 -8.76 4.93 13.24
C PRO A 67 -9.73 6.11 13.43
N LEU A 68 -9.27 7.34 13.21
CA LEU A 68 -10.10 8.54 13.34
C LEU A 68 -11.12 8.64 12.20
N LEU A 69 -10.70 8.33 10.97
CA LEU A 69 -11.56 8.32 9.79
C LEU A 69 -12.59 7.17 9.86
N VAL A 70 -12.16 5.98 10.27
CA VAL A 70 -13.06 4.84 10.50
C VAL A 70 -14.10 5.17 11.57
N LYS A 71 -13.69 5.78 12.69
CA LYS A 71 -14.61 6.24 13.74
C LYS A 71 -15.60 7.30 13.24
N ALA A 72 -15.23 8.09 12.24
CA ALA A 72 -16.10 9.06 11.60
C ALA A 72 -17.09 8.42 10.60
N GLY A 73 -17.10 7.09 10.47
CA GLY A 73 -18.00 6.36 9.57
C GLY A 73 -17.52 6.32 8.12
N LEU A 74 -16.22 6.48 7.88
CA LEU A 74 -15.61 6.42 6.55
C LEU A 74 -14.86 5.11 6.36
N ARG A 75 -14.88 4.59 5.13
CA ARG A 75 -13.99 3.50 4.72
C ARG A 75 -12.66 4.09 4.26
N VAL A 76 -11.55 3.55 4.75
CA VAL A 76 -10.21 4.04 4.40
C VAL A 76 -9.49 3.00 3.55
N ILE A 77 -9.09 3.42 2.35
CA ILE A 77 -8.18 2.66 1.49
C ILE A 77 -6.82 3.36 1.48
N ALA A 78 -5.75 2.65 1.82
CA ALA A 78 -4.39 3.20 1.80
C ALA A 78 -3.42 2.24 1.10
N PRO A 79 -3.21 2.37 -0.23
CA PRO A 79 -2.30 1.53 -0.98
C PRO A 79 -0.84 1.95 -0.78
N ASP A 80 0.06 0.98 -0.86
CA ASP A 80 1.49 1.22 -1.00
C ASP A 80 1.85 1.25 -2.49
N LEU A 81 2.44 2.35 -2.97
CA LEU A 81 2.92 2.49 -4.34
C LEU A 81 4.01 1.42 -4.64
N PRO A 82 4.13 0.92 -5.89
CA PRO A 82 5.25 0.08 -6.30
C PRO A 82 6.58 0.69 -5.85
N GLY A 83 7.48 -0.14 -5.32
CA GLY A 83 8.76 0.33 -4.73
C GLY A 83 8.70 0.67 -3.23
N TYR A 84 7.52 0.77 -2.64
CA TYR A 84 7.35 1.21 -1.25
C TYR A 84 6.61 0.18 -0.41
N GLY A 85 6.69 0.36 0.92
CA GLY A 85 5.92 -0.41 1.89
C GLY A 85 5.99 -1.92 1.68
N LYS A 86 4.82 -2.57 1.74
CA LYS A 86 4.66 -4.01 1.54
C LYS A 86 4.40 -4.40 0.08
N SER A 87 4.31 -3.42 -0.83
CA SER A 87 4.21 -3.68 -2.27
C SER A 87 5.52 -4.20 -2.85
N ASP A 88 5.39 -4.86 -3.99
CA ASP A 88 6.52 -5.25 -4.83
C ASP A 88 7.35 -4.06 -5.29
N LYS A 89 8.65 -4.32 -5.52
CA LYS A 89 9.65 -3.30 -5.79
C LYS A 89 10.42 -3.66 -7.06
N PRO A 90 10.13 -3.01 -8.21
CA PRO A 90 11.00 -3.09 -9.37
C PRO A 90 12.47 -2.83 -9.00
N ALA A 91 13.38 -3.67 -9.49
CA ALA A 91 14.78 -3.64 -9.05
C ALA A 91 15.59 -2.51 -9.70
N SER A 92 15.18 -2.02 -10.88
CA SER A 92 15.87 -0.96 -11.62
C SER A 92 15.18 0.38 -11.44
N ARG A 93 15.96 1.46 -11.44
CA ARG A 93 15.42 2.83 -11.36
C ARG A 93 14.60 3.19 -12.60
N GLU A 94 14.97 2.63 -13.73
CA GLU A 94 14.36 2.83 -15.05
C GLU A 94 12.96 2.22 -15.15
N ASP A 95 12.61 1.30 -14.24
CA ASP A 95 11.27 0.71 -14.14
C ASP A 95 10.26 1.67 -13.47
N TYR A 96 10.71 2.81 -12.92
CA TYR A 96 9.86 3.80 -12.28
C TYR A 96 9.66 5.03 -13.16
N SER A 97 8.42 5.32 -13.50
CA SER A 97 8.04 6.42 -14.38
C SER A 97 6.73 7.08 -13.93
N TYR A 98 6.51 8.34 -14.33
CA TYR A 98 5.21 9.01 -14.18
C TYR A 98 4.32 8.81 -15.42
N GLN A 99 4.92 8.79 -16.61
CA GLN A 99 4.21 8.93 -17.91
C GLN A 99 3.98 7.62 -18.66
N ARG A 100 4.66 6.55 -18.25
CA ARG A 100 4.51 5.18 -18.73
C ARG A 100 4.08 4.30 -17.57
#